data_AF-A0A2R3QMZ9-F1
#
_entry.id   AF-A0A2R3QMZ9-F1
#
_cell.length_a   1.000
_cell.length_b   1.000
_cell.length_c   1.000
_cell.angle_alpha   90.00
_cell.angle_beta   90.00
_cell.angle_gamma   90.00
#
_symmetry.space_group_name_H-M   'P 1'
#
loop_
_entity.id
_entity.type
_entity.pdbx_description
1 polymer ?
#
loop_
_entity_poly.entity_id
_entity_poly.type
_entity_poly.pdbx_seq_one_letter_code
_entity_poly.pdbx_strand_id
1 'polypeptide(L)'
;MSDEELLRIKGYHAHVYFDAATLEQARILCEEAARRFPLKMGRMHQRPVGPHPDWSCQLAFRPELFGELVPWLMQRRDGLNVLVHPITDDELRDHRDWPLWLGQVRPLDLSTLTP
;
A
#
# COMPACT_ATOMS: atom_id res chain seq x y z
N MET A 1 -16.66 -25.76 6.82
CA MET A 1 -15.43 -25.04 6.45
C MET A 1 -14.50 -25.30 7.61
N SER A 2 -13.46 -26.12 7.42
CA SER A 2 -12.43 -26.30 8.45
C SER A 2 -11.80 -24.94 8.72
N ASP A 3 -11.42 -24.68 9.97
CA ASP A 3 -10.54 -23.59 10.34
C ASP A 3 -9.19 -23.83 9.65
N GLU A 4 -9.11 -23.50 8.36
CA GLU A 4 -7.85 -23.37 7.64
C GLU A 4 -7.07 -22.32 8.42
N GLU A 5 -5.92 -22.72 8.99
CA GLU A 5 -5.09 -21.84 9.80
C GLU A 5 -4.87 -20.53 9.03
N LEU A 6 -5.51 -19.46 9.50
CA LEU A 6 -5.41 -18.15 8.85
C LEU A 6 -3.93 -17.80 8.73
N LEU A 7 -3.48 -17.57 7.50
CA LEU A 7 -2.09 -17.25 7.23
C LEU A 7 -1.68 -16.03 8.05
N ARG A 8 -0.53 -16.14 8.71
CA ARG A 8 -0.02 -15.08 9.58
C ARG A 8 0.41 -13.90 8.72
N ILE A 9 -0.26 -12.76 8.91
CA ILE A 9 0.15 -11.48 8.33
C ILE A 9 1.33 -10.92 9.13
N LYS A 10 2.46 -10.71 8.46
CA LYS A 10 3.72 -10.22 9.06
C LYS A 10 3.80 -8.69 9.08
N GLY A 11 3.03 -8.04 8.23
CA GLY A 11 2.96 -6.59 8.09
C GLY A 11 2.04 -6.23 6.93
N TYR A 12 2.03 -4.95 6.59
CA TYR A 12 1.31 -4.43 5.45
C TYR A 12 2.16 -3.40 4.73
N HIS A 13 1.94 -3.28 3.43
CA HIS A 13 2.36 -2.13 2.65
C HIS A 13 1.14 -1.35 2.20
N ALA A 14 1.20 -0.03 2.32
CA ALA A 14 0.32 0.89 1.61
C ALA A 14 1.12 1.60 0.53
N HIS A 15 0.69 1.51 -0.72
CA HIS A 15 1.28 2.22 -1.86
C HIS A 15 0.37 3.37 -2.25
N VAL A 16 0.82 4.59 -1.97
CA VAL A 16 0.13 5.81 -2.39
C VAL A 16 0.49 6.07 -3.84
N TYR A 17 -0.47 5.97 -4.74
CA TYR A 17 -0.30 6.22 -6.16
C TYR A 17 -0.50 7.70 -6.50
N PHE A 18 0.36 8.21 -7.38
CA PHE A 18 0.34 9.58 -7.85
C PHE A 18 0.89 9.68 -9.28
N ASP A 19 0.99 10.89 -9.78
CA ASP A 19 1.60 11.26 -11.04
C ASP A 19 2.32 12.61 -10.92
N ALA A 20 2.75 13.19 -12.04
CA ALA A 20 3.42 14.48 -12.06
C ALA A 20 2.55 15.62 -11.49
N ALA A 21 1.23 15.57 -11.68
CA ALA A 21 0.31 16.61 -11.22
C ALA A 21 0.05 16.52 -9.71
N THR A 22 0.19 15.33 -9.12
CA THR A 22 -0.15 15.04 -7.72
C THR A 22 1.04 14.71 -6.83
N LEU A 23 2.27 14.82 -7.36
CA LEU A 23 3.52 14.48 -6.65
C LEU A 23 3.63 15.16 -5.28
N GLU A 24 3.42 16.47 -5.23
CA GLU A 24 3.58 17.24 -3.99
C GLU A 24 2.54 16.86 -2.94
N GLN A 25 1.29 16.63 -3.38
CA GLN A 25 0.21 16.15 -2.53
C GLN A 25 0.54 14.78 -1.91
N ALA A 26 1.03 13.85 -2.73
CA ALA A 26 1.44 12.52 -2.27
C ALA A 26 2.65 12.58 -1.32
N ARG A 27 3.62 13.46 -1.60
CA ARG A 27 4.78 13.68 -0.74
C ARG A 27 4.35 14.16 0.64
N ILE A 28 3.50 15.17 0.71
CA ILE A 28 2.96 15.70 1.97
C ILE A 28 2.24 14.60 2.74
N LEU A 29 1.35 13.85 2.10
CA LEU A 29 0.62 12.76 2.76
C LEU A 29 1.56 11.70 3.36
N CYS A 30 2.57 11.26 2.59
CA CYS A 30 3.49 10.22 3.03
C CYS A 30 4.39 10.69 4.18
N GLU A 31 4.90 11.93 4.11
CA GLU A 31 5.70 12.53 5.18
C GLU A 31 4.87 12.75 6.45
N GLU A 32 3.61 13.18 6.33
CA GLU A 32 2.70 13.29 7.47
C GLU A 32 2.45 11.94 8.14
N ALA A 33 2.23 10.89 7.33
CA ALA A 33 2.07 9.53 7.84
C ALA A 33 3.32 9.05 8.58
N ALA A 34 4.50 9.26 8.00
CA ALA A 34 5.79 8.87 8.60
C ALA A 34 6.12 9.63 9.90
N ARG A 35 5.67 10.89 10.01
CA ARG A 35 5.82 11.69 11.24
C ARG A 35 4.84 11.25 12.33
N ARG A 36 3.64 10.81 11.97
CA ARG A 36 2.56 10.49 12.92
C ARG A 36 2.61 9.06 13.44
N PHE A 37 3.06 8.13 12.62
CA PHE A 37 2.96 6.70 12.91
C PHE A 37 4.32 5.99 12.85
N PRO A 38 4.52 4.92 13.63
CA PRO A 38 5.74 4.13 13.60
C PRO A 38 5.79 3.21 12.36
N LEU A 39 5.91 3.82 11.18
CA LEU A 39 6.00 3.16 9.87
C LEU A 39 7.29 3.54 9.15
N LYS A 40 7.65 2.78 8.12
CA LYS A 40 8.78 3.09 7.23
C LYS A 40 8.26 3.61 5.90
N MET A 41 8.59 4.86 5.58
CA MET A 41 8.33 5.47 4.28
C MET A 41 9.43 5.08 3.28
N GLY A 42 9.03 4.72 2.07
CA GLY A 42 9.89 4.43 0.92
C GLY A 42 10.25 5.66 0.12
N ARG A 43 10.84 5.45 -1.06
CA ARG A 43 11.16 6.55 -1.99
C ARG A 43 9.89 6.99 -2.74
N MET A 44 9.85 8.25 -3.15
CA MET A 44 8.86 8.74 -4.12
C MET A 44 9.26 8.28 -5.52
N HIS A 45 8.76 7.13 -5.98
CA HIS A 45 9.09 6.58 -7.29
C HIS A 45 8.30 7.31 -8.38
N GLN A 46 8.95 8.23 -9.10
CA GLN A 46 8.36 8.97 -10.22
C GLN A 46 8.36 8.17 -11.55
N ARG A 47 8.07 6.87 -11.45
CA ARG A 47 7.90 5.92 -12.56
C ARG A 47 7.26 4.63 -12.05
N PRO A 48 6.65 3.82 -12.92
CA PRO A 48 6.27 2.45 -12.59
C PRO A 48 7.47 1.62 -12.13
N VAL A 49 7.29 0.82 -11.07
CA VAL A 49 8.32 -0.07 -10.48
C VAL A 49 7.63 -1.34 -9.99
N GLY A 50 8.15 -2.51 -10.38
CA GLY A 50 7.57 -3.80 -9.98
C GLY A 50 6.10 -3.91 -10.46
N PRO A 51 5.15 -4.32 -9.60
CA PRO A 51 3.77 -4.52 -10.01
C PRO A 51 2.98 -3.21 -10.15
N HIS A 52 3.58 -2.07 -9.80
CA HIS A 52 2.90 -0.79 -9.65
C HIS A 52 2.78 -0.06 -10.99
N PRO A 53 1.55 0.18 -11.49
CA PRO A 53 1.33 0.74 -12.84
C PRO A 53 1.53 2.26 -12.91
N ASP A 54 1.48 2.95 -11.77
CA ASP A 54 1.64 4.41 -11.66
C ASP A 54 2.89 4.76 -10.82
N TRP A 55 3.14 6.05 -10.62
CA TRP A 55 4.15 6.50 -9.66
C TRP A 55 3.66 6.20 -8.24
N SER A 56 4.55 5.83 -7.33
CA SER A 56 4.13 5.43 -5.99
C SER A 56 5.12 5.71 -4.89
N CYS A 57 4.60 5.76 -3.67
CA CYS A 57 5.37 5.75 -2.43
C CYS A 57 4.83 4.67 -1.50
N GLN A 58 5.73 3.79 -1.04
CA GLN A 58 5.41 2.73 -0.10
C GLN A 58 5.46 3.24 1.34
N LEU A 59 4.45 2.88 2.13
CA LEU A 59 4.43 2.99 3.59
C LEU A 59 4.36 1.58 4.16
N ALA A 60 5.43 1.12 4.79
CA ALA A 60 5.49 -0.21 5.40
C ALA A 60 5.22 -0.14 6.90
N PHE A 61 4.29 -0.96 7.39
CA PHE A 61 3.86 -0.92 8.78
C PHE A 61 3.52 -2.30 9.35
N ARG A 62 3.59 -2.40 10.68
CA ARG A 62 3.27 -3.62 11.43
C ARG A 62 1.76 -3.84 11.53
N PRO A 63 1.28 -5.09 11.71
CA PRO A 63 -0.15 -5.39 11.71
C PRO A 63 -0.97 -4.59 12.73
N GLU A 64 -0.39 -4.29 13.89
CA GLU A 64 -1.08 -3.58 14.96
C GLU A 64 -1.48 -2.15 14.56
N LEU A 65 -0.76 -1.54 13.60
CA LEU A 65 -1.00 -0.18 13.14
C LEU A 65 -2.14 -0.08 12.11
N PHE A 66 -2.63 -1.21 11.59
CA PHE A 66 -3.63 -1.24 10.53
C PHE A 66 -4.90 -0.46 10.90
N GLY A 67 -5.41 -0.67 12.12
CA GLY A 67 -6.62 -0.02 12.63
C GLY A 67 -6.50 1.49 12.85
N GLU A 68 -5.29 2.06 12.79
CA GLU A 68 -5.06 3.49 12.95
C GLU A 68 -4.67 4.17 11.64
N LEU A 69 -3.71 3.58 10.91
CA LEU A 69 -3.19 4.16 9.67
C LEU A 69 -4.20 4.10 8.54
N VAL A 70 -4.88 2.96 8.34
CA VAL A 70 -5.80 2.81 7.21
C VAL A 70 -7.00 3.77 7.34
N PRO A 71 -7.68 3.90 8.50
CA PRO A 71 -8.72 4.91 8.67
C PRO A 71 -8.24 6.35 8.55
N TRP A 72 -6.98 6.63 8.91
CA TRP A 72 -6.38 7.95 8.69
C TRP A 72 -6.18 8.23 7.19
N LEU A 73 -5.63 7.27 6.43
CA LEU A 73 -5.49 7.38 4.97
C LEU A 73 -6.85 7.53 4.28
N MET A 74 -7.88 6.81 4.72
CA MET A 74 -9.25 6.94 4.20
C MET A 74 -9.74 8.39 4.24
N GLN A 75 -9.41 9.14 5.30
CA GLN A 75 -9.85 10.52 5.52
C GLN A 75 -8.90 11.57 4.93
N ARG A 76 -7.64 11.22 4.68
CA ARG A 76 -6.57 12.18 4.37
C ARG A 76 -5.99 12.06 2.98
N ARG A 77 -6.29 10.99 2.24
CA ARG A 77 -5.74 10.74 0.90
C ARG A 77 -6.16 11.75 -0.17
N ASP A 78 -7.20 12.55 0.09
CA ASP A 78 -7.61 13.69 -0.76
C ASP A 78 -7.68 13.38 -2.27
N GLY A 79 -8.27 12.22 -2.59
CA GLY A 79 -8.43 11.74 -3.97
C GLY A 79 -7.35 10.78 -4.47
N LEU A 80 -6.15 10.74 -3.85
CA LEU A 80 -5.09 9.79 -4.21
C LEU A 80 -5.54 8.34 -4.02
N ASN A 81 -5.16 7.46 -4.95
CA ASN A 81 -5.45 6.03 -4.83
C ASN A 81 -4.41 5.36 -3.94
N VAL A 82 -4.83 4.46 -3.06
CA VAL A 82 -3.91 3.71 -2.19
C VAL A 82 -4.22 2.22 -2.27
N LEU A 83 -3.23 1.43 -2.66
CA LEU A 83 -3.26 -0.03 -2.51
C LEU A 83 -2.70 -0.38 -1.14
N VAL A 84 -3.46 -1.10 -0.32
CA VAL A 84 -2.98 -1.73 0.90
C VAL A 84 -3.00 -3.24 0.69
N HIS A 85 -1.89 -3.92 0.92
CA HIS A 85 -1.83 -5.38 0.86
C HIS A 85 -1.08 -5.95 2.07
N PRO A 86 -1.43 -7.16 2.54
CA PRO A 86 -0.69 -7.83 3.59
C PRO A 86 0.70 -8.24 3.09
N ILE A 87 1.56 -8.63 4.02
CA ILE A 87 2.83 -9.30 3.77
C ILE A 87 2.73 -10.68 4.42
N THR A 88 2.65 -11.72 3.61
CA THR A 88 2.68 -13.11 4.03
C THR A 88 3.95 -13.79 3.51
N ASP A 89 3.85 -15.02 3.02
CA ASP A 89 4.91 -15.74 2.31
C ASP A 89 4.63 -15.87 0.81
N ASP A 90 3.49 -15.34 0.32
CA ASP A 90 3.06 -15.43 -1.08
C ASP A 90 2.77 -14.02 -1.63
N GLU A 91 3.78 -13.42 -2.26
CA GLU A 91 3.70 -12.04 -2.75
C GLU A 91 2.62 -11.90 -3.84
N LEU A 92 2.49 -12.90 -4.72
CA LEU A 92 1.49 -12.88 -5.78
C LEU A 92 0.06 -12.86 -5.19
N ARG A 93 -0.22 -13.71 -4.20
CA ARG A 93 -1.53 -13.76 -3.52
C ARG A 93 -1.81 -12.51 -2.72
N ASP A 94 -0.81 -11.98 -2.02
CA ASP A 94 -0.93 -10.73 -1.27
C ASP A 94 -1.42 -9.58 -2.17
N HIS A 95 -0.89 -9.47 -3.39
CA HIS A 95 -1.25 -8.40 -4.32
C HIS A 95 -2.51 -8.69 -5.16
N ARG A 96 -2.72 -9.94 -5.58
CA ARG A 96 -3.81 -10.33 -6.48
C ARG A 96 -5.12 -10.58 -5.74
N ASP A 97 -5.05 -11.33 -4.65
CA ASP A 97 -6.24 -11.92 -4.01
C ASP A 97 -6.62 -11.18 -2.73
N TRP A 98 -5.64 -10.60 -2.02
CA TRP A 98 -5.87 -9.89 -0.75
C TRP A 98 -5.58 -8.38 -0.74
N PRO A 99 -5.74 -7.63 -1.85
CA PRO A 99 -5.60 -6.19 -1.80
C PRO A 99 -6.85 -5.51 -1.21
N LEU A 100 -6.61 -4.44 -0.47
CA LEU A 100 -7.59 -3.42 -0.13
C LEU A 100 -7.25 -2.15 -0.91
N TRP A 101 -8.25 -1.53 -1.55
CA TRP A 101 -8.08 -0.27 -2.27
C TRP A 101 -8.83 0.86 -1.59
N LEU A 102 -8.14 1.98 -1.39
CA LEU A 102 -8.75 3.25 -1.04
C LEU A 102 -8.79 4.13 -2.29
N GLY A 103 -9.98 4.32 -2.87
CA GLY A 103 -10.15 5.00 -4.15
C GLY A 103 -10.38 4.01 -5.29
N GLN A 104 -9.78 4.28 -6.44
CA GLN A 104 -9.90 3.45 -7.64
C GLN A 104 -8.88 2.32 -7.64
N VAL A 105 -9.34 1.13 -8.04
CA VAL A 105 -8.47 -0.02 -8.30
C VAL A 105 -7.62 0.25 -9.54
N ARG A 106 -6.33 -0.10 -9.48
CA ARG A 106 -5.40 -0.01 -10.61
C ARG A 106 -4.99 -1.41 -11.10
N PRO A 107 -4.82 -1.62 -12.41
CA PRO A 107 -4.44 -2.91 -12.95
C PRO A 107 -2.93 -3.15 -12.71
N LEU A 108 -2.60 -3.90 -11.66
CA LEU A 108 -1.22 -4.23 -11.32
C LEU A 108 -0.58 -5.14 -12.39
N ASP A 109 0.72 -4.97 -12.63
CA ASP A 109 1.52 -5.93 -13.41
C ASP A 109 1.95 -7.10 -12.52
N LEU A 110 1.07 -8.09 -12.40
CA LEU A 110 1.32 -9.26 -11.54
C LEU A 110 2.43 -10.18 -12.07
N SER A 111 2.91 -9.98 -13.30
CA SER A 111 3.96 -10.83 -13.89
C SER A 111 5.32 -10.66 -13.22
N THR A 112 5.49 -9.59 -12.43
CA THR A 112 6.71 -9.30 -11.69
C THR A 112 6.76 -9.94 -10.30
N LEU A 113 5.71 -10.65 -9.88
CA LEU A 113 5.56 -11.22 -8.54
C LEU A 113 5.72 -12.73 -8.54
N THR A 114 6.21 -13.27 -7.43
CA THR A 114 6.33 -14.71 -7.22
C THR A 114 5.37 -15.20 -6.14
N PRO A 115 4.88 -16.46 -6.25
CA PRO A 115 4.23 -17.14 -5.14
C PRO A 115 5.15 -17.37 -3.95
#